data_AF-A0A0D0BY13-F1
#
_entry.id   AF-A0A0D0BY13-F1
#
_cell.length_a   1.000
_cell.length_b   1.000
_cell.length_c   1.000
_cell.angle_alpha   90.00
_cell.angle_beta   90.00
_cell.angle_gamma   90.00
#
_symmetry.space_group_name_H-M   'P 1'
#
loop_
_entity.id
_entity.type
_entity.pdbx_description
1 polymer ?
#
loop_
_entity_poly.entity_id
_entity_poly.type
_entity_poly.pdbx_seq_one_letter_code
_entity_poly.pdbx_strand_id
1 'polypeptide(L)'
;ESLKLVRLEKITASMDFAIVAGWQSIFPASIDSDLLKLIHLSNSFHMVQCTEPFQASAVCRSEAKIVSVVNSQPRKVVKVKGHVYCDGQPVVEVSMHVSAFLYCGIFTNYENTFETTEEPDYIVTLATEANVSVLQLKEWFNLEDDLKHLVPGVPLTFCMQSAVSFKDRVSFCKLSVTNEIFIWDQLKNL
;
A
#
# COMPACT_ATOMS: atom_id res chain seq x y z
N GLU A 1 -4.70 33.29 38.37
CA GLU A 1 -4.21 32.36 37.32
C GLU A 1 -5.32 32.09 36.32
N SER A 2 -5.44 32.95 35.31
CA SER A 2 -6.39 32.77 34.21
C SER A 2 -5.71 31.93 33.13
N LEU A 3 -5.74 30.61 33.29
CA LEU A 3 -5.38 29.69 32.21
C LEU A 3 -6.41 29.91 31.10
N LYS A 4 -5.92 30.52 30.02
CA LYS A 4 -6.66 30.78 28.80
C LYS A 4 -7.33 29.49 28.34
N LEU A 5 -8.64 29.42 28.54
CA LEU A 5 -9.57 28.71 27.66
C LEU A 5 -9.48 29.38 26.29
N VAL A 6 -8.37 29.16 25.59
CA VAL A 6 -8.36 29.26 24.13
C VAL A 6 -9.32 28.16 23.72
N ARG A 7 -10.52 28.54 23.29
CA ARG A 7 -11.44 27.64 22.61
C ARG A 7 -10.61 26.96 21.51
N LEU A 8 -10.32 25.67 21.67
CA LEU A 8 -10.09 24.81 20.52
C LEU A 8 -11.42 24.83 19.78
N GLU A 9 -11.60 25.73 18.80
CA GLU A 9 -12.83 25.79 18.00
C GLU A 9 -13.03 24.49 17.19
N LYS A 10 -11.98 23.66 17.07
CA LYS A 10 -12.01 22.29 16.56
C LYS A 10 -11.40 21.33 17.60
N ILE A 11 -12.19 20.38 18.09
CA ILE A 11 -11.68 19.26 18.90
C ILE A 11 -11.15 18.20 17.94
N THR A 12 -9.83 18.01 17.96
CA THR A 12 -9.15 17.03 17.11
C THR A 12 -8.82 15.75 17.88
N ALA A 13 -8.80 14.61 17.19
CA ALA A 13 -8.31 13.34 17.72
C ALA A 13 -6.90 13.01 17.20
N SER A 14 -6.16 12.19 17.96
CA SER A 14 -4.85 11.65 17.55
C SER A 14 -4.99 10.80 16.28
N MET A 15 -3.90 10.69 15.51
CA MET A 15 -3.78 9.71 14.43
C MET A 15 -4.05 8.28 14.91
N ASP A 16 -3.72 7.96 16.17
CA ASP A 16 -4.00 6.64 16.76
C ASP A 16 -5.51 6.32 16.80
N PHE A 17 -6.38 7.33 16.70
CA PHE A 17 -7.81 7.08 16.60
C PHE A 17 -8.19 6.32 15.31
N ALA A 18 -7.31 6.30 14.30
CA ALA A 18 -7.51 5.52 13.08
C ALA A 18 -7.71 4.02 13.37
N ILE A 19 -7.02 3.43 14.36
CA ILE A 19 -7.23 2.01 14.68
C ILE A 19 -8.60 1.79 15.32
N VAL A 20 -9.11 2.75 16.10
CA VAL A 20 -10.44 2.67 16.70
C VAL A 20 -11.51 2.80 15.62
N ALA A 21 -11.36 3.75 14.70
CA ALA A 21 -12.27 3.97 13.58
C ALA A 21 -12.25 2.83 12.55
N GLY A 22 -11.09 2.18 12.36
CA GLY A 22 -10.85 1.13 11.37
C GLY A 22 -10.98 -0.30 11.88
N TRP A 23 -11.10 -0.52 13.19
CA TRP A 23 -10.98 -1.86 13.81
C TRP A 23 -11.87 -2.93 13.17
N GLN A 24 -13.13 -2.59 12.91
CA GLN A 24 -14.11 -3.53 12.36
C GLN A 24 -13.74 -3.99 10.94
N SER A 25 -13.10 -3.12 10.14
CA SER A 25 -12.74 -3.44 8.76
C SER A 25 -11.46 -4.28 8.67
N ILE A 26 -10.55 -4.16 9.65
CA ILE A 26 -9.24 -4.84 9.65
C ILE A 26 -9.34 -6.36 9.91
N PHE A 27 -10.45 -6.84 10.49
CA PHE A 27 -10.72 -8.26 10.71
C PHE A 27 -11.79 -8.79 9.75
N PRO A 28 -11.43 -9.09 8.49
CA PRO A 28 -12.39 -9.65 7.55
C PRO A 28 -12.83 -11.04 8.03
N ALA A 29 -14.14 -11.28 8.00
CA ALA A 29 -14.75 -12.56 8.39
C ALA A 29 -14.24 -13.77 7.57
N SER A 30 -13.57 -13.52 6.44
CA SER A 30 -13.03 -14.54 5.55
C SER A 30 -11.77 -15.24 6.06
N ILE A 31 -11.15 -14.77 7.16
CA ILE A 31 -9.96 -15.41 7.73
C ILE A 31 -10.39 -16.44 8.77
N ASP A 32 -10.67 -17.66 8.29
CA ASP A 32 -10.96 -18.84 9.13
C ASP A 32 -9.69 -19.25 9.90
N SER A 33 -9.56 -18.75 11.13
CA SER A 33 -8.37 -18.95 11.95
C SER A 33 -8.66 -18.84 13.44
N ASP A 34 -7.90 -19.58 14.25
CA ASP A 34 -8.00 -19.57 15.71
C ASP A 34 -7.52 -18.23 16.26
N LEU A 35 -8.46 -17.33 16.56
CA LEU A 35 -8.20 -16.00 17.11
C LEU A 35 -7.49 -16.05 18.48
N LEU A 36 -7.57 -17.17 19.22
CA LEU A 36 -6.85 -17.32 20.50
C LEU A 36 -5.33 -17.50 20.29
N LYS A 37 -4.91 -17.86 19.08
CA LYS A 37 -3.50 -18.00 18.69
C LYS A 37 -3.01 -16.83 17.84
N LEU A 38 -3.77 -15.75 17.80
CA LEU A 38 -3.44 -14.54 17.06
C LEU A 38 -2.48 -13.66 17.86
N ILE A 39 -1.40 -13.25 17.22
CA ILE A 39 -0.45 -12.27 17.74
C ILE A 39 -0.43 -11.08 16.80
N HIS A 40 -0.67 -9.88 17.33
CA HIS A 40 -0.46 -8.64 16.60
C HIS A 40 1.04 -8.35 16.53
N LEU A 41 1.63 -8.46 15.34
CA LEU A 41 3.08 -8.39 15.12
C LEU A 41 3.57 -6.95 14.93
N SER A 42 2.86 -6.18 14.11
CA SER A 42 3.22 -4.78 13.83
C SER A 42 2.00 -3.98 13.44
N ASN A 43 2.08 -2.68 13.73
CA ASN A 43 1.11 -1.66 13.36
C ASN A 43 1.89 -0.44 12.85
N SER A 44 1.47 0.12 11.72
CA SER A 44 1.97 1.40 11.21
C SER A 44 0.82 2.30 10.79
N PHE A 45 1.04 3.61 10.86
CA PHE A 45 0.12 4.61 10.32
C PHE A 45 0.86 5.54 9.36
N HIS A 46 0.21 5.95 8.27
CA HIS A 46 0.73 6.86 7.26
C HIS A 46 -0.32 7.90 6.83
N MET A 47 -0.21 9.15 7.28
CA MET A 47 -1.10 10.21 6.78
C MET A 47 -0.76 10.53 5.32
N VAL A 48 -1.75 10.63 4.45
CA VAL A 48 -1.54 11.23 3.13
C VAL A 48 -1.38 12.74 3.23
N GLN A 49 -0.62 13.29 2.30
CA GLN A 49 -0.23 14.69 2.30
C GLN A 49 -1.44 15.61 2.27
N CYS A 50 -1.36 16.74 2.98
CA CYS A 50 -2.39 17.78 3.03
C CYS A 50 -3.74 17.36 3.65
N THR A 51 -3.75 16.32 4.48
CA THR A 51 -4.95 15.88 5.21
C THR A 51 -5.10 16.58 6.57
N GLU A 52 -6.34 16.94 6.93
CA GLU A 52 -6.62 17.48 8.27
C GLU A 52 -6.66 16.34 9.31
N PRO A 53 -6.27 16.58 10.57
CA PRO A 53 -6.46 15.62 11.64
C PRO A 53 -7.94 15.27 11.84
N PHE A 54 -8.21 14.06 12.36
CA PHE A 54 -9.56 13.63 12.74
C PHE A 54 -10.25 14.68 13.61
N GLN A 55 -11.50 15.01 13.28
CA GLN A 55 -12.33 15.96 14.04
C GLN A 55 -13.41 15.20 14.81
N ALA A 56 -13.73 15.63 16.03
CA ALA A 56 -14.72 14.96 16.88
C ALA A 56 -16.13 14.92 16.28
N SER A 57 -16.45 15.84 15.37
CA SER A 57 -17.75 15.90 14.66
C SER A 57 -17.76 15.18 13.31
N ALA A 58 -16.63 14.64 12.85
CA ALA A 58 -16.53 14.04 11.53
C ALA A 58 -17.16 12.64 11.50
N VAL A 59 -17.84 12.32 10.40
CA VAL A 59 -18.36 10.97 10.15
C VAL A 59 -17.35 10.23 9.31
N CYS A 60 -16.82 9.12 9.84
CA CYS A 60 -15.81 8.33 9.16
C CYS A 60 -16.33 6.97 8.71
N ARG A 61 -15.89 6.53 7.53
CA ARG A 61 -16.07 5.21 6.93
C ARG A 61 -14.72 4.51 6.89
N SER A 62 -14.68 3.21 7.09
CA SER A 62 -13.44 2.44 7.01
C SER A 62 -13.58 1.25 6.07
N GLU A 63 -12.51 0.97 5.33
CA GLU A 63 -12.39 -0.16 4.41
C GLU A 63 -11.04 -0.83 4.64
N ALA A 64 -10.96 -2.13 4.41
CA ALA A 64 -9.67 -2.82 4.47
C ALA A 64 -9.57 -3.91 3.43
N LYS A 65 -8.33 -4.19 3.03
CA LYS A 65 -8.00 -5.25 2.08
C LYS A 65 -6.85 -6.06 2.62
N ILE A 66 -6.93 -7.38 2.48
CA ILE A 66 -5.79 -8.27 2.74
C ILE A 66 -4.79 -8.08 1.61
N VAL A 67 -3.56 -7.68 1.94
CA VAL A 67 -2.49 -7.43 0.95
C VAL A 67 -1.47 -8.55 0.90
N SER A 68 -1.36 -9.36 1.95
CA SER A 68 -0.45 -10.49 1.98
C SER A 68 -0.94 -11.58 2.94
N VAL A 69 -0.82 -12.84 2.51
CA VAL A 69 -1.02 -14.05 3.30
C VAL A 69 0.13 -14.98 2.99
N VAL A 70 1.08 -15.11 3.92
CA VAL A 70 2.29 -15.91 3.73
C VAL A 70 2.42 -16.93 4.86
N ASN A 71 2.60 -18.19 4.49
CA ASN A 71 2.87 -19.26 5.44
C ASN A 71 4.39 -19.35 5.68
N SER A 72 4.82 -19.14 6.93
CA SER A 72 6.22 -19.28 7.36
C SER A 72 6.27 -20.21 8.57
N GLN A 73 6.66 -21.48 8.40
CA GLN A 73 6.52 -22.49 9.47
C GLN A 73 7.30 -22.09 10.74
N PRO A 74 6.67 -22.14 11.94
CA PRO A 74 5.34 -22.69 12.28
C PRO A 74 4.25 -21.61 12.44
N ARG A 75 4.12 -20.71 11.47
CA ARG A 75 3.29 -19.50 11.55
C ARG A 75 2.67 -19.16 10.19
N LYS A 76 1.63 -18.36 10.21
CA LYS A 76 1.07 -17.66 9.04
C LYS A 76 1.03 -16.19 9.35
N VAL A 77 1.55 -15.38 8.44
CA VAL A 77 1.53 -13.92 8.54
C VAL A 77 0.48 -13.40 7.57
N VAL A 78 -0.46 -12.62 8.10
CA VAL A 78 -1.48 -11.93 7.33
C VAL A 78 -1.25 -10.43 7.48
N LYS A 79 -1.01 -9.74 6.37
CA LYS A 79 -0.94 -8.27 6.33
C LYS A 79 -2.25 -7.73 5.79
N VAL A 80 -2.87 -6.83 6.52
CA VAL A 80 -4.10 -6.13 6.13
C VAL A 80 -3.74 -4.67 5.95
N LYS A 81 -4.20 -4.03 4.86
CA LYS A 81 -4.11 -2.59 4.61
C LYS A 81 -5.49 -1.99 4.79
N GLY A 82 -5.66 -1.19 5.84
CA GLY A 82 -6.89 -0.40 6.10
C GLY A 82 -6.80 1.00 5.49
N HIS A 83 -7.96 1.56 5.16
CA HIS A 83 -8.18 2.97 4.84
C HIS A 83 -9.37 3.48 5.63
N VAL A 84 -9.24 4.65 6.24
CA VAL A 84 -10.34 5.39 6.86
C VAL A 84 -10.61 6.61 5.98
N TYR A 85 -11.86 7.01 5.83
CA TYR A 85 -12.31 8.15 5.05
C TYR A 85 -13.24 8.98 5.93
N CYS A 86 -13.13 10.31 5.96
CA CYS A 86 -14.04 11.16 6.75
C CYS A 86 -14.70 12.22 5.84
N ASP A 87 -15.99 12.49 6.07
CA ASP A 87 -16.79 13.49 5.34
C ASP A 87 -16.90 13.30 3.82
N GLY A 88 -16.76 12.06 3.33
CA GLY A 88 -16.89 11.71 1.90
C GLY A 88 -15.77 12.27 1.00
N GLN A 89 -14.82 12.99 1.58
CA GLN A 89 -13.61 13.46 0.94
C GLN A 89 -12.45 12.54 1.35
N PRO A 90 -11.46 12.29 0.49
CA PRO A 90 -10.22 11.60 0.85
C PRO A 90 -9.31 12.48 1.75
N VAL A 91 -9.87 13.49 2.42
CA VAL A 91 -9.16 14.50 3.23
C VAL A 91 -8.63 13.91 4.54
N VAL A 92 -8.94 12.66 4.78
CA VAL A 92 -8.26 11.83 5.76
C VAL A 92 -7.98 10.51 5.04
N GLU A 93 -7.23 10.49 3.94
CA GLU A 93 -6.55 9.27 3.51
C GLU A 93 -5.46 9.01 4.56
N VAL A 94 -5.92 8.64 5.76
CA VAL A 94 -5.05 8.36 6.89
C VAL A 94 -4.90 6.87 6.92
N SER A 95 -3.65 6.55 6.62
CA SER A 95 -2.92 5.40 7.03
C SER A 95 -3.35 4.14 6.36
N MET A 96 -2.66 3.82 5.26
CA MET A 96 -2.16 2.48 4.99
C MET A 96 -1.73 1.84 6.32
N HIS A 97 -2.71 1.23 6.97
CA HIS A 97 -2.51 0.60 8.24
C HIS A 97 -2.12 -0.80 7.91
N VAL A 98 -0.82 -1.10 7.91
CA VAL A 98 -0.34 -2.46 7.71
C VAL A 98 -0.33 -3.13 9.08
N SER A 99 -1.49 -3.64 9.50
CA SER A 99 -1.50 -4.60 10.60
C SER A 99 -0.91 -5.89 10.08
N ALA A 100 0.17 -6.34 10.68
CA ALA A 100 0.64 -7.71 10.51
C ALA A 100 0.11 -8.57 11.65
N PHE A 101 -0.65 -9.58 11.30
CA PHE A 101 -1.19 -10.57 12.21
C PHE A 101 -0.47 -11.89 12.01
N LEU A 102 -0.11 -12.52 13.12
CA LEU A 102 0.57 -13.79 13.13
C LEU A 102 -0.34 -14.85 13.74
N TYR A 103 -0.63 -15.89 12.98
CA TYR A 103 -1.34 -17.06 13.43
C TYR A 103 -0.33 -18.18 13.71
N CYS A 104 -0.27 -18.64 14.95
CA CYS A 104 0.57 -19.77 15.33
C CYS A 104 -0.05 -21.09 14.89
N GLY A 105 0.68 -21.90 14.11
CA GLY A 105 0.18 -23.17 13.61
C GLY A 105 0.99 -23.70 12.42
N ILE A 106 0.80 -24.99 12.10
CA ILE A 106 1.40 -25.59 10.91
C ILE A 106 0.42 -25.42 9.76
N PHE A 107 0.80 -24.60 8.78
CA PHE A 107 0.01 -24.35 7.57
C PHE A 107 0.74 -24.93 6.36
N THR A 108 0.06 -25.86 5.68
CA THR A 108 0.55 -26.52 4.45
C THR A 108 -0.24 -26.12 3.21
N ASN A 109 -1.32 -25.34 3.39
CA ASN A 109 -2.17 -24.87 2.31
C ASN A 109 -1.63 -23.57 1.70
N TYR A 110 -1.08 -23.64 0.49
CA TYR A 110 -0.56 -22.46 -0.24
C TYR A 110 -1.55 -21.90 -1.27
N GLU A 111 -2.68 -22.56 -1.51
CA GLU A 111 -3.68 -22.15 -2.52
C GLU A 111 -4.17 -20.70 -2.36
N ASN A 112 -4.30 -20.23 -1.11
CA ASN A 112 -4.74 -18.88 -0.78
C ASN A 112 -3.59 -17.99 -0.29
N THR A 113 -2.34 -18.37 -0.56
CA THR A 113 -1.17 -17.58 -0.17
C THR A 113 -0.71 -16.69 -1.32
N PHE A 114 -0.60 -15.41 -1.01
CA PHE A 114 -0.21 -14.38 -1.96
C PHE A 114 0.47 -13.23 -1.24
N GLU A 115 1.22 -12.43 -1.97
CA GLU A 115 1.80 -11.19 -1.48
C GLU A 115 1.72 -10.13 -2.58
N THR A 116 1.21 -8.96 -2.23
CA THR A 116 1.29 -7.76 -3.08
C THR A 116 2.23 -6.77 -2.42
N THR A 117 3.22 -6.31 -3.17
CA THR A 117 4.25 -5.38 -2.71
C THR A 117 4.25 -4.15 -3.61
N GLU A 118 4.15 -2.98 -2.99
CA GLU A 118 4.45 -1.70 -3.64
C GLU A 118 5.98 -1.56 -3.64
N GLU A 119 6.59 -1.59 -4.83
CA GLU A 119 8.03 -1.49 -5.01
C GLU A 119 8.46 -0.01 -4.91
N PRO A 120 9.71 0.30 -4.54
CA PRO A 120 10.19 1.67 -4.53
C PRO A 120 10.19 2.26 -5.94
N ASP A 121 10.03 3.58 -6.04
CA ASP A 121 10.12 4.27 -7.32
C ASP A 121 11.52 4.11 -7.93
N TYR A 122 11.59 3.52 -9.12
CA TYR A 122 12.84 3.35 -9.85
C TYR A 122 12.98 4.47 -10.88
N ILE A 123 14.00 5.31 -10.72
CA ILE A 123 14.33 6.35 -11.69
C ILE A 123 15.44 5.83 -12.60
N VAL A 124 15.15 5.74 -13.90
CA VAL A 124 16.09 5.24 -14.92
C VAL A 124 16.32 6.32 -15.98
N THR A 125 17.57 6.73 -16.14
CA THR A 125 17.98 7.68 -17.18
C THR A 125 18.64 6.94 -18.34
N LEU A 126 18.03 7.00 -19.53
CA LEU A 126 18.53 6.32 -20.73
C LEU A 126 19.50 7.23 -21.48
N ALA A 127 20.81 7.08 -21.23
CA ALA A 127 21.81 8.00 -21.76
C ALA A 127 21.99 7.98 -23.30
N THR A 128 21.66 6.88 -23.98
CA THR A 128 21.92 6.69 -25.41
C THR A 128 20.68 6.15 -26.12
N GLU A 129 20.59 6.37 -27.43
CA GLU A 129 19.54 5.77 -28.27
C GLU A 129 19.57 4.24 -28.19
N ALA A 130 20.75 3.62 -28.04
CA ALA A 130 20.85 2.18 -27.84
C ALA A 130 20.13 1.71 -26.57
N ASN A 131 20.23 2.46 -25.47
CA ASN A 131 19.52 2.15 -24.22
C ASN A 131 18.00 2.29 -24.38
N VAL A 132 17.55 3.29 -25.17
CA VAL A 132 16.13 3.46 -25.52
C VAL A 132 15.63 2.26 -26.31
N SER A 133 16.36 1.83 -27.33
CA SER A 133 16.00 0.65 -28.13
C SER A 133 15.94 -0.63 -27.30
N VAL A 134 16.88 -0.82 -26.37
CA VAL A 134 16.85 -1.99 -25.47
C VAL A 134 15.60 -2.02 -24.60
N LEU A 135 15.14 -0.85 -24.12
CA LEU A 135 13.91 -0.75 -23.32
C LEU A 135 12.66 -1.00 -24.19
N GLN A 136 12.61 -0.44 -25.39
CA GLN A 136 11.49 -0.63 -26.33
C GLN A 136 11.35 -2.08 -26.82
N LEU A 137 12.44 -2.86 -26.79
CA LEU A 137 12.42 -4.29 -27.13
C LEU A 137 11.90 -5.19 -26.00
N LYS A 138 11.62 -4.64 -24.81
CA LYS A 138 11.07 -5.43 -23.70
C LYS A 138 9.59 -5.65 -23.91
N GLU A 139 9.17 -6.91 -23.94
CA GLU A 139 7.76 -7.30 -24.10
C GLU A 139 6.84 -6.72 -23.02
N TRP A 140 7.38 -6.46 -21.83
CA TRP A 140 6.65 -5.86 -20.71
C TRP A 140 6.57 -4.33 -20.78
N PHE A 141 7.29 -3.71 -21.71
CA PHE A 141 7.34 -2.27 -21.86
C PHE A 141 6.47 -1.85 -23.03
N ASN A 142 5.28 -1.34 -22.73
CA ASN A 142 4.38 -0.79 -23.73
C ASN A 142 4.07 0.67 -23.38
N LEU A 143 4.13 1.54 -24.38
CA LEU A 143 3.97 2.98 -24.23
C LEU A 143 2.71 3.37 -25.01
N GLU A 144 1.75 4.03 -24.36
CA GLU A 144 0.55 4.48 -25.07
C GLU A 144 0.92 5.49 -26.16
N ASP A 145 0.26 5.36 -27.33
CA ASP A 145 0.64 5.83 -28.67
C ASP A 145 1.02 7.32 -28.84
N ASP A 146 0.89 8.18 -27.82
CA ASP A 146 1.04 9.63 -27.93
C ASP A 146 2.31 10.23 -27.30
N LEU A 147 3.11 9.45 -26.57
CA LEU A 147 4.42 9.91 -26.07
C LEU A 147 5.50 9.72 -27.15
N LYS A 148 5.42 10.59 -28.15
CA LYS A 148 6.27 10.65 -29.35
C LYS A 148 7.75 10.74 -28.97
N HIS A 149 8.42 9.59 -29.04
CA HIS A 149 9.87 9.40 -28.92
C HIS A 149 10.46 9.72 -27.54
N LEU A 150 10.77 8.66 -26.79
CA LEU A 150 11.69 8.71 -25.66
C LEU A 150 13.00 9.40 -26.08
N VAL A 151 13.28 10.57 -25.51
CA VAL A 151 14.51 11.31 -25.79
C VAL A 151 15.63 10.80 -24.89
N PRO A 152 16.81 10.44 -25.43
CA PRO A 152 17.96 10.08 -24.62
C PRO A 152 18.29 11.18 -23.59
N GLY A 153 18.56 10.78 -22.35
CA GLY A 153 18.89 11.67 -21.24
C GLY A 153 17.69 12.13 -20.39
N VAL A 154 16.45 11.85 -20.80
CA VAL A 154 15.26 12.13 -19.98
C VAL A 154 15.08 11.02 -18.92
N PRO A 155 14.88 11.35 -17.63
CA PRO A 155 14.64 10.35 -16.60
C PRO A 155 13.21 9.81 -16.68
N LEU A 156 13.09 8.48 -16.64
CA LEU A 156 11.83 7.75 -16.55
C LEU A 156 11.65 7.27 -15.11
N THR A 157 10.47 7.46 -14.54
CA THR A 157 10.13 6.94 -13.21
C THR A 157 9.17 5.77 -13.37
N PHE A 158 9.58 4.62 -12.84
CA PHE A 158 8.79 3.40 -12.82
C PHE A 158 8.19 3.22 -11.44
N CYS A 159 6.88 3.42 -11.34
CA CYS A 159 6.10 3.08 -10.15
C CYS A 159 5.55 1.68 -10.36
N MET A 160 5.99 0.71 -9.54
CA MET A 160 5.73 -0.70 -9.78
C MET A 160 5.02 -1.35 -8.59
N GLN A 161 4.11 -2.27 -8.90
CA GLN A 161 3.49 -3.16 -7.93
C GLN A 161 3.73 -4.60 -8.37
N SER A 162 4.31 -5.41 -7.49
CA SER A 162 4.49 -6.84 -7.70
C SER A 162 3.42 -7.61 -6.96
N ALA A 163 2.84 -8.61 -7.60
CA ALA A 163 1.87 -9.52 -7.03
C ALA A 163 2.29 -10.96 -7.28
N VAL A 164 2.44 -11.71 -6.19
CA VAL A 164 2.97 -13.08 -6.17
C VAL A 164 1.95 -14.01 -5.54
N SER A 165 1.81 -15.21 -6.08
CA SER A 165 1.08 -16.33 -5.45
C SER A 165 2.02 -17.50 -5.25
N PHE A 166 1.97 -18.15 -4.09
CA PHE A 166 2.94 -19.19 -3.73
C PHE A 166 2.41 -20.59 -4.07
N LYS A 167 3.29 -21.45 -4.60
CA LYS A 167 3.00 -22.88 -4.78
C LYS A 167 3.41 -23.66 -3.53
N ASP A 168 4.55 -23.28 -2.97
CA ASP A 168 5.13 -23.83 -1.76
C ASP A 168 5.99 -22.74 -1.08
N ARG A 169 6.89 -23.12 -0.17
CA ARG A 169 7.72 -22.16 0.59
C ARG A 169 8.78 -21.43 -0.22
N VAL A 170 9.26 -22.07 -1.28
CA VAL A 170 10.42 -21.61 -2.05
C VAL A 170 10.06 -21.28 -3.49
N SER A 171 8.88 -21.71 -3.95
CA SER A 171 8.44 -21.58 -5.33
C SER A 171 7.16 -20.76 -5.46
N PHE A 172 7.15 -19.87 -6.44
CA PHE A 172 5.97 -19.12 -6.85
C PHE A 172 5.17 -19.89 -7.90
N CYS A 173 3.85 -19.85 -7.79
CA CYS A 173 2.95 -20.35 -8.82
C CYS A 173 2.63 -19.28 -9.88
N LYS A 174 2.57 -18.01 -9.46
CA LYS A 174 2.26 -16.88 -10.32
C LYS A 174 3.03 -15.65 -9.84
N LEU A 175 3.58 -14.91 -10.78
CA LEU A 175 4.16 -13.59 -10.60
C LEU A 175 3.54 -12.67 -11.65
N SER A 176 3.02 -11.55 -11.23
CA SER A 176 2.57 -10.47 -12.10
C SER A 176 3.12 -9.16 -11.57
N VAL A 177 3.62 -8.33 -12.49
CA VAL A 177 4.13 -7.00 -12.17
C VAL A 177 3.34 -6.01 -13.00
N THR A 178 2.73 -5.04 -12.33
CA THR A 178 2.05 -3.92 -12.97
C THR A 178 2.88 -2.67 -12.73
N ASN A 179 2.99 -1.81 -13.74
CA ASN A 179 3.79 -0.61 -13.66
C ASN A 179 3.08 0.58 -14.30
N GLU A 180 3.37 1.76 -13.76
CA GLU A 180 3.08 3.04 -14.36
C GLU A 180 4.41 3.74 -14.61
N ILE A 181 4.57 4.31 -15.81
CA ILE A 181 5.82 4.93 -16.25
C ILE A 181 5.56 6.40 -16.47
N PHE A 182 6.25 7.24 -15.70
CA PHE A 182 6.16 8.69 -15.80
C PHE A 182 7.40 9.25 -16.47
N ILE A 183 7.19 10.20 -17.40
CA ILE A 183 8.26 10.96 -18.04
C ILE A 183 8.27 12.35 -17.40
N TRP A 184 9.40 12.76 -16.84
CA TRP A 184 9.52 14.12 -16.32
C TRP A 184 9.78 15.08 -17.49
N ASP A 185 8.86 16.02 -17.72
CA ASP A 185 9.11 17.16 -18.61
C ASP A 185 10.14 18.12 -17.99
N GLN A 186 10.80 18.94 -18.81
CA GLN A 186 11.80 19.96 -18.43
C GLN A 186 11.28 20.96 -17.37
N LEU A 187 9.97 21.02 -17.15
CA LEU A 187 9.31 21.84 -16.12
C LEU A 187 9.02 21.10 -14.81
N LYS A 188 9.42 19.83 -14.65
CA LYS A 188 9.12 18.97 -13.49
C LYS A 188 7.63 18.82 -13.15
N ASN A 189 6.76 18.93 -14.15
CA ASN A 189 5.35 18.58 -13.98
C ASN A 189 5.17 17.10 -14.31
N LEU A 190 4.44 16.40 -13.43
CA LEU A 190 3.92 15.06 -13.65
C LEU A 190 2.80 15.07 -14.70
#